data_AF-A0A8K0X3T9-F1
#
_entry.id   AF-A0A8K0X3T9-F1
#
_cell.length_a   1.000
_cell.length_b   1.000
_cell.length_c   1.000
_cell.angle_alpha   90.00
_cell.angle_beta   90.00
_cell.angle_gamma   90.00
#
_symmetry.space_group_name_H-M   'P 1'
#
loop_
_entity.id
_entity.type
_entity.pdbx_description
1 polymer ?
#
loop_
_entity_poly.entity_id
_entity_poly.type
_entity_poly.pdbx_seq_one_letter_code
_entity_poly.pdbx_strand_id
1 'polypeptide(L)'
;MRKLSDIAPAPIINSLVLRLHSYCQISPSVLDCLVRQGLPNLQSFRHEMCRKLGHKAAIRYTVEQLALLDALPSTLDSCSLLCEPSALLEDSPPQHLPTGPGPDFGLAAVTLATRLRWFCATYSISAEDFLAGASVGGLPDYPQLEHLALTSKYLQGRICCRAPEFVNLIVTAGCTAFLSMPKLRTLILWDGNMSEGFLMRFFYTTNRRPAISWRSTWHAKGDLSPVFAKLRRILGGSSDPHDGKYDLQIVRISVSGWKRPYPGCYSSRTLRSRLNGVSRAAEVHPKLAMLSRVCPG
;
A
#
# COMPACT_ATOMS: atom_id res chain seq x y z
N MET A 1 32.31 -2.30 -14.96
CA MET A 1 31.81 -2.76 -13.65
C MET A 1 32.22 -4.21 -13.47
N ARG A 2 32.93 -4.57 -12.40
CA ARG A 2 33.22 -5.98 -12.08
C ARG A 2 31.89 -6.65 -11.74
N LYS A 3 31.57 -7.80 -12.35
CA LYS A 3 30.48 -8.66 -11.88
C LYS A 3 30.87 -9.11 -10.48
N LEU A 4 30.05 -8.79 -9.48
CA LEU A 4 30.11 -9.46 -8.18
C LEU A 4 29.62 -10.89 -8.42
N SER A 5 30.55 -11.79 -8.68
CA SER A 5 30.34 -13.23 -8.48
C SER A 5 31.00 -13.60 -7.16
N ASP A 6 30.45 -14.61 -6.47
CA ASP A 6 31.10 -15.29 -5.35
C ASP A 6 30.99 -14.57 -3.99
N ILE A 7 29.79 -14.08 -3.66
CA ILE A 7 29.49 -13.69 -2.27
C ILE A 7 29.33 -14.97 -1.44
N ALA A 8 30.17 -15.13 -0.42
CA ALA A 8 30.07 -16.27 0.50
C ALA A 8 28.69 -16.29 1.20
N PRO A 9 28.02 -17.45 1.29
CA PRO A 9 26.72 -17.55 1.92
C PRO A 9 26.82 -17.30 3.43
N ALA A 10 25.90 -16.49 3.95
CA ALA A 10 25.78 -16.14 5.37
C ALA A 10 24.41 -16.60 5.90
N PRO A 11 24.22 -17.92 6.14
CA PRO A 11 22.93 -18.49 6.53
C PRO A 11 22.43 -18.04 7.92
N ILE A 12 23.31 -17.44 8.74
CA ILE A 12 22.96 -16.88 10.04
C ILE A 12 22.17 -15.57 9.93
N ILE A 13 22.25 -14.88 8.79
CA ILE A 13 21.55 -13.62 8.57
C ILE A 13 20.13 -13.91 8.08
N ASN A 14 19.15 -13.62 8.93
CA ASN A 14 17.73 -13.84 8.64
C ASN A 14 16.95 -12.53 8.39
N SER A 15 17.57 -11.37 8.59
CA SER A 15 16.94 -10.06 8.39
C SER A 15 17.91 -9.10 7.71
N LEU A 16 17.39 -8.35 6.73
CA LEU A 16 18.12 -7.31 6.01
C LEU A 16 17.28 -6.03 5.99
N VAL A 17 17.84 -4.95 6.54
CA VAL A 17 17.20 -3.65 6.60
C VAL A 17 18.05 -2.60 5.91
N LEU A 18 17.52 -2.07 4.81
CA LEU A 18 18.15 -1.05 3.98
C LEU A 18 17.39 0.25 4.19
N ARG A 19 18.00 1.19 4.92
CA ARG A 19 17.37 2.49 5.23
C ARG A 19 17.82 3.57 4.26
N LEU A 20 16.96 4.56 4.05
CA LEU A 20 17.19 5.64 3.09
C LEU A 20 18.54 6.35 3.30
N HIS A 21 18.86 6.64 4.57
CA HIS A 21 20.07 7.33 5.00
C HIS A 21 21.37 6.58 4.65
N SER A 22 21.29 5.28 4.38
CA SER A 22 22.43 4.42 4.09
C SER A 22 22.60 4.14 2.59
N TYR A 23 21.66 4.56 1.73
CA TYR A 23 21.40 3.88 0.45
C TYR A 23 21.50 4.68 -0.85
N CYS A 24 22.13 5.85 -0.87
CA CYS A 24 22.45 6.50 -2.15
C CYS A 24 23.52 5.75 -3.00
N GLN A 25 24.15 4.68 -2.47
CA GLN A 25 25.38 4.12 -3.07
C GLN A 25 25.31 2.64 -3.52
N ILE A 26 24.33 1.84 -3.08
CA ILE A 26 24.31 0.41 -3.43
C ILE A 26 23.48 0.19 -4.68
N SER A 27 24.10 -0.38 -5.72
CA SER A 27 23.40 -0.66 -6.97
C SER A 27 22.41 -1.83 -6.77
N PRO A 28 21.25 -1.82 -7.46
CA PRO A 28 20.29 -2.92 -7.37
C PRO A 28 20.87 -4.27 -7.80
N SER A 29 21.83 -4.29 -8.73
CA SER A 29 22.54 -5.52 -9.12
C SER A 29 23.39 -6.09 -7.98
N VAL A 30 24.03 -5.24 -7.17
CA VAL A 30 24.76 -5.69 -5.96
C VAL A 30 23.76 -6.30 -4.97
N LEU A 31 22.61 -5.64 -4.80
CA LEU A 31 21.58 -6.12 -3.88
C LEU A 31 20.98 -7.46 -4.34
N ASP A 32 20.69 -7.61 -5.64
CA ASP A 32 20.27 -8.88 -6.24
C ASP A 32 21.29 -10.00 -5.96
N CYS A 33 22.57 -9.76 -6.21
CA CYS A 33 23.63 -10.74 -5.91
C CYS A 33 23.71 -11.07 -4.41
N LEU A 34 23.65 -10.05 -3.55
CA LEU A 34 23.71 -10.21 -2.09
C LEU A 34 22.55 -11.07 -1.59
N VAL A 35 21.33 -10.79 -2.05
CA VAL A 35 20.13 -11.51 -1.63
C VAL A 35 20.13 -12.94 -2.18
N ARG A 36 20.45 -13.14 -3.46
CA ARG A 36 20.42 -14.48 -4.09
C ARG A 36 21.53 -15.40 -3.59
N GLN A 37 22.74 -14.89 -3.39
CA GLN A 37 23.92 -15.72 -3.09
C GLN A 37 24.31 -15.65 -1.61
N GLY A 38 24.23 -14.47 -1.01
CA GLY A 38 24.74 -14.21 0.33
C GLY A 38 23.74 -14.55 1.45
N LEU A 39 22.44 -14.50 1.21
CA LEU A 39 21.41 -14.53 2.28
C LEU A 39 20.37 -15.63 2.08
N PRO A 40 20.77 -16.92 2.07
CA PRO A 40 19.88 -18.03 1.71
C PRO A 40 18.71 -18.25 2.68
N ASN A 41 18.84 -17.80 3.94
CA ASN A 41 17.83 -17.97 5.00
C ASN A 41 17.11 -16.66 5.35
N LEU A 42 17.10 -15.68 4.45
CA LEU A 42 16.47 -14.39 4.71
C LEU A 42 14.96 -14.58 4.93
N GLN A 43 14.47 -14.17 6.10
CA GLN A 43 13.07 -14.24 6.50
C GLN A 43 12.41 -12.85 6.51
N SER A 44 13.18 -11.79 6.72
CA SER A 44 12.68 -10.41 6.77
C SER A 44 13.50 -9.49 5.88
N PHE A 45 12.82 -8.74 5.02
CA PHE A 45 13.46 -7.77 4.11
C PHE A 45 12.76 -6.42 4.21
N ARG A 46 13.52 -5.37 4.53
CA ARG A 46 13.04 -3.99 4.51
C ARG A 46 13.93 -3.15 3.61
N HIS A 47 13.31 -2.43 2.69
CA HIS A 47 14.00 -1.54 1.77
C HIS A 47 13.30 -0.20 1.69
N GLU A 48 14.02 0.85 2.09
CA GLU A 48 13.62 2.24 1.99
C GLU A 48 14.37 2.89 0.82
N MET A 49 13.61 3.48 -0.10
CA MET A 49 14.09 3.93 -1.39
C MET A 49 13.75 5.40 -1.61
N CYS A 50 14.63 6.11 -2.31
CA CYS A 50 14.32 7.45 -2.79
C CYS A 50 13.74 7.38 -4.20
N ARG A 51 12.58 7.98 -4.42
CA ARG A 51 12.00 8.08 -5.76
C ARG A 51 12.75 9.13 -6.58
N LYS A 52 13.58 8.68 -7.52
CA LYS A 52 14.23 9.58 -8.49
C LYS A 52 13.18 10.20 -9.42
N LEU A 53 13.24 11.51 -9.59
CA LEU A 53 12.38 12.24 -10.52
C LEU A 53 12.84 12.03 -11.97
N GLY A 54 11.89 12.02 -12.90
CA GLY A 54 12.14 11.90 -14.34
C GLY A 54 11.82 10.53 -14.95
N HIS A 55 11.31 10.54 -16.19
CA HIS A 55 10.78 9.34 -16.87
C HIS A 55 11.84 8.24 -17.05
N LYS A 56 13.05 8.58 -17.49
CA LYS A 56 14.15 7.59 -17.66
C LYS A 56 14.56 6.97 -16.32
N ALA A 57 14.58 7.76 -15.25
CA ALA A 57 14.90 7.29 -13.92
C ALA A 57 13.79 6.37 -13.38
N ALA A 58 12.52 6.69 -13.65
CA ALA A 58 11.37 5.88 -13.29
C ALA A 58 11.38 4.51 -13.97
N ILE A 59 11.64 4.44 -15.30
CA ILE A 59 11.73 3.16 -16.02
C ILE A 59 12.84 2.30 -15.43
N ARG A 60 14.04 2.88 -15.28
CA ARG A 60 15.19 2.16 -14.73
C ARG A 60 14.90 1.65 -13.32
N TYR A 61 14.27 2.49 -12.49
CA TYR A 61 13.84 2.12 -11.16
C TYR A 61 12.87 0.93 -11.19
N THR A 62 11.83 0.95 -12.03
CA THR A 62 10.88 -0.17 -12.17
C THR A 62 11.61 -1.47 -12.50
N VAL A 63 12.49 -1.47 -13.50
CA VAL A 63 13.24 -2.68 -13.91
C VAL A 63 14.13 -3.20 -12.78
N GLU A 64 14.84 -2.30 -12.10
CA GLU A 64 15.70 -2.65 -10.97
C GLU A 64 14.90 -3.21 -9.78
N GLN A 65 13.72 -2.65 -9.52
CA GLN A 65 12.84 -3.16 -8.46
C GLN A 65 12.22 -4.51 -8.81
N LEU A 66 11.79 -4.71 -10.06
CA LEU A 66 11.28 -6.01 -10.52
C LEU A 66 12.35 -7.11 -10.30
N ALA A 67 13.57 -6.84 -10.76
CA ALA A 67 14.69 -7.77 -10.57
C ALA A 67 14.93 -8.09 -9.08
N LEU A 68 14.82 -7.09 -8.20
CA LEU A 68 14.93 -7.28 -6.76
C LEU A 68 13.80 -8.14 -6.19
N LEU A 69 12.53 -7.92 -6.57
CA LEU A 69 11.42 -8.75 -6.09
C LEU A 69 11.58 -10.22 -6.50
N ASP A 70 12.07 -10.45 -7.72
CA ASP A 70 12.39 -11.77 -8.26
C ASP A 70 13.62 -12.40 -7.59
N ALA A 71 14.45 -11.59 -6.93
CA ALA A 71 15.65 -12.03 -6.22
C ALA A 71 15.36 -12.54 -4.81
N LEU A 72 14.25 -12.09 -4.22
CA LEU A 72 13.93 -12.40 -2.84
C LEU A 72 13.74 -13.92 -2.66
N PRO A 73 14.37 -14.52 -1.64
CA PRO A 73 14.34 -15.96 -1.43
C PRO A 73 12.94 -16.43 -1.03
N SER A 74 12.67 -17.72 -1.24
CA SER A 74 11.41 -18.36 -0.83
C SER A 74 11.25 -18.50 0.68
N THR A 75 12.33 -18.36 1.44
CA THR A 75 12.31 -18.34 2.93
C THR A 75 11.73 -17.05 3.49
N LEU A 76 11.50 -16.03 2.67
CA LEU A 76 11.02 -14.73 3.11
C LEU A 76 9.60 -14.84 3.66
N ASP A 77 9.40 -14.33 4.87
CA ASP A 77 8.11 -14.29 5.56
C ASP A 77 7.54 -12.85 5.62
N SER A 78 8.43 -11.87 5.65
CA SER A 78 8.11 -10.45 5.76
C SER A 78 8.86 -9.61 4.74
N CYS A 79 8.14 -8.73 4.03
CA CYS A 79 8.71 -7.76 3.11
C CYS A 79 8.10 -6.37 3.32
N SER A 80 8.96 -5.35 3.42
CA SER A 80 8.58 -3.95 3.58
C SER A 80 9.32 -3.07 2.59
N LEU A 81 8.60 -2.51 1.63
CA LEU A 81 9.10 -1.60 0.60
C LEU A 81 8.53 -0.21 0.85
N LEU A 82 9.38 0.72 1.27
CA LEU A 82 9.03 2.12 1.45
C LEU A 82 9.71 2.95 0.36
N CYS A 83 8.96 3.74 -0.39
CA CYS A 83 9.53 4.64 -1.40
C CYS A 83 9.21 6.09 -1.03
N GLU A 84 10.18 6.81 -0.47
CA GLU A 84 9.98 8.22 -0.15
C GLU A 84 10.07 9.07 -1.42
N PRO A 85 9.09 9.96 -1.68
CA PRO A 85 9.18 10.91 -2.76
C PRO A 85 10.34 11.86 -2.49
N SER A 86 11.23 12.03 -3.47
CA SER A 86 12.36 12.96 -3.38
C SER A 86 11.93 14.42 -3.19
N ALA A 87 10.63 14.75 -3.28
CA ALA A 87 10.07 16.08 -3.08
C ALA A 87 10.24 16.63 -1.65
N LEU A 88 10.70 15.84 -0.68
CA LEU A 88 11.19 16.39 0.60
C LEU A 88 12.53 17.15 0.44
N LEU A 89 13.19 17.06 -0.72
CA LEU A 89 14.42 17.79 -1.06
C LEU A 89 14.19 18.97 -2.02
N GLU A 90 13.00 19.11 -2.61
CA GLU A 90 12.71 20.19 -3.56
C GLU A 90 11.53 21.04 -3.07
N ASP A 91 11.68 22.37 -3.05
CA ASP A 91 10.72 23.36 -2.53
C ASP A 91 9.36 23.44 -3.27
N SER A 92 9.09 22.53 -4.21
CA SER A 92 7.88 22.55 -5.02
C SER A 92 6.91 21.42 -4.63
N PRO A 93 5.62 21.72 -4.39
CA PRO A 93 4.65 20.69 -4.01
C PRO A 93 4.53 19.67 -5.16
N PRO A 94 4.66 18.36 -4.88
CA PRO A 94 4.55 17.34 -5.90
C PRO A 94 3.14 17.39 -6.48
N GLN A 95 2.98 17.93 -7.69
CA GLN A 95 1.65 18.20 -8.21
C GLN A 95 0.87 16.93 -8.53
N HIS A 96 1.54 15.83 -8.86
CA HIS A 96 0.91 14.51 -8.95
C HIS A 96 1.98 13.45 -8.67
N LEU A 97 1.65 12.42 -7.88
CA LEU A 97 2.47 11.22 -7.90
C LEU A 97 2.50 10.72 -9.36
N PRO A 98 3.70 10.49 -9.94
CA PRO A 98 3.79 9.76 -11.19
C PRO A 98 2.97 8.49 -11.08
N THR A 99 2.21 8.19 -12.14
CA THR A 99 1.59 6.88 -12.38
C THR A 99 2.56 5.82 -11.89
N GLY A 100 2.07 4.90 -11.05
CA GLY A 100 2.91 3.91 -10.39
C GLY A 100 3.82 3.14 -11.36
N PRO A 101 4.75 2.33 -10.85
CA PRO A 101 5.72 1.57 -11.64
C PRO A 101 5.12 0.68 -12.75
N GLY A 102 3.80 0.58 -12.85
CA GLY A 102 3.06 -0.04 -13.92
C GLY A 102 2.40 -1.34 -13.47
N PRO A 103 1.56 -1.93 -14.34
CA PRO A 103 0.86 -3.18 -14.02
C PRO A 103 1.82 -4.34 -13.71
N ASP A 104 2.98 -4.39 -14.37
CA ASP A 104 3.98 -5.45 -14.18
C ASP A 104 4.52 -5.48 -12.75
N PHE A 105 4.70 -4.32 -12.14
CA PHE A 105 5.16 -4.23 -10.75
C PHE A 105 4.07 -4.65 -9.75
N GLY A 106 2.81 -4.33 -10.06
CA GLY A 106 1.66 -4.84 -9.32
C GLY A 106 1.59 -6.37 -9.37
N LEU A 107 1.84 -6.96 -10.54
CA LEU A 107 1.87 -8.42 -10.71
C LEU A 107 3.02 -9.08 -9.93
N ALA A 108 4.24 -8.52 -10.00
CA ALA A 108 5.37 -9.02 -9.23
C ALA A 108 5.11 -8.95 -7.71
N ALA A 109 4.49 -7.85 -7.25
CA ALA A 109 4.08 -7.69 -5.87
C ALA A 109 3.04 -8.72 -5.41
N VAL A 110 2.05 -9.01 -6.26
CA VAL A 110 1.04 -10.04 -6.02
C VAL A 110 1.72 -11.40 -5.89
N THR A 111 2.56 -11.78 -6.84
CA THR A 111 3.33 -13.03 -6.80
C THR A 111 4.13 -13.13 -5.51
N LEU A 112 4.85 -12.08 -5.14
CA LEU A 112 5.62 -12.06 -3.89
C LEU A 112 4.70 -12.23 -2.67
N ALA A 113 3.58 -11.52 -2.61
CA ALA A 113 2.67 -11.54 -1.46
C ALA A 113 2.00 -12.90 -1.22
N THR A 114 1.86 -13.78 -2.24
CA THR A 114 1.26 -15.12 -2.07
C THR A 114 1.99 -16.01 -1.07
N ARG A 115 3.29 -15.77 -0.86
CA ARG A 115 4.15 -16.55 0.05
C ARG A 115 4.50 -15.85 1.37
N LEU A 116 4.06 -14.60 1.57
CA LEU A 116 4.40 -13.81 2.75
C LEU A 116 3.32 -13.87 3.83
N ARG A 117 3.72 -13.69 5.08
CA ARG A 117 2.81 -13.37 6.20
C ARG A 117 2.65 -11.87 6.37
N TRP A 118 3.68 -11.09 6.08
CA TRP A 118 3.65 -9.63 6.18
C TRP A 118 4.13 -8.98 4.88
N PHE A 119 3.29 -8.15 4.27
CA PHE A 119 3.66 -7.37 3.09
C PHE A 119 3.28 -5.90 3.27
N CYS A 120 4.28 -5.03 3.18
CA CYS A 120 4.11 -3.59 3.20
C CYS A 120 4.78 -3.01 1.96
N ALA A 121 4.07 -2.21 1.18
CA ALA A 121 4.60 -1.56 -0.01
C ALA A 121 4.17 -0.09 -0.12
N THR A 122 4.25 0.63 0.99
CA THR A 122 3.86 2.04 1.09
C THR A 122 4.67 2.92 0.16
N TYR A 123 3.98 3.71 -0.66
CA TYR A 123 4.51 4.60 -1.69
C TYR A 123 5.34 3.91 -2.79
N SER A 124 5.59 2.61 -2.69
CA SER A 124 6.30 1.80 -3.68
C SER A 124 5.33 1.21 -4.69
N ILE A 125 4.21 0.67 -4.21
CA ILE A 125 3.19 -0.03 -5.01
C ILE A 125 1.84 0.63 -4.71
N SER A 126 1.10 0.96 -5.77
CA SER A 126 -0.26 1.45 -5.60
C SER A 126 -1.22 0.29 -5.31
N ALA A 127 -2.22 0.52 -4.46
CA ALA A 127 -3.24 -0.46 -4.16
C ALA A 127 -4.02 -0.83 -5.43
N GLU A 128 -4.19 0.12 -6.34
CA GLU A 128 -4.81 -0.07 -7.64
C GLU A 128 -4.04 -1.07 -8.49
N ASP A 129 -2.72 -0.90 -8.61
CA ASP A 129 -1.87 -1.80 -9.40
C ASP A 129 -1.82 -3.20 -8.77
N PHE A 130 -1.75 -3.29 -7.44
CA PHE A 130 -1.78 -4.57 -6.71
C PHE A 130 -3.11 -5.32 -6.94
N LEU A 131 -4.25 -4.64 -6.77
CA LEU A 131 -5.57 -5.23 -6.95
C LEU A 131 -5.86 -5.58 -8.42
N ALA A 132 -5.39 -4.75 -9.37
CA ALA A 132 -5.47 -5.04 -10.79
C ALA A 132 -4.63 -6.28 -11.13
N GLY A 133 -3.40 -6.37 -10.63
CA GLY A 133 -2.54 -7.55 -10.80
C GLY A 133 -3.18 -8.83 -10.26
N ALA A 134 -3.86 -8.74 -9.11
CA ALA A 134 -4.61 -9.85 -8.52
C ALA A 134 -5.84 -10.28 -9.35
N SER A 135 -6.22 -9.53 -10.39
CA SER A 135 -7.34 -9.86 -11.26
C SER A 135 -6.91 -10.51 -12.59
N VAL A 136 -5.66 -10.35 -13.02
CA VAL A 136 -5.17 -10.74 -14.36
C VAL A 136 -5.05 -12.26 -14.53
N GLY A 137 -4.83 -13.02 -13.46
CA GLY A 137 -4.66 -14.49 -13.50
C GLY A 137 -5.79 -15.29 -12.86
N GLY A 138 -6.94 -14.66 -12.61
CA GLY A 138 -7.86 -15.11 -11.58
C GLY A 138 -7.42 -14.66 -10.20
N LEU A 139 -8.29 -14.80 -9.21
CA LEU A 139 -8.07 -14.26 -7.88
C LEU A 139 -7.03 -15.14 -7.14
N PRO A 140 -5.77 -14.68 -6.94
CA PRO A 140 -4.73 -15.47 -6.31
C PRO A 140 -5.09 -15.76 -4.85
N ASP A 141 -4.65 -16.91 -4.34
CA ASP A 141 -4.77 -17.25 -2.93
C ASP A 141 -3.53 -16.77 -2.16
N TYR A 142 -3.74 -16.15 -1.01
CA TYR A 142 -2.70 -15.68 -0.10
C TYR A 142 -2.83 -16.44 1.23
N PRO A 143 -2.45 -17.72 1.27
CA PRO A 143 -2.81 -18.63 2.36
C PRO A 143 -2.20 -18.24 3.72
N GLN A 144 -1.12 -17.47 3.71
CA GLN A 144 -0.38 -17.07 4.92
C GLN A 144 -0.46 -15.57 5.22
N LEU A 145 -0.96 -14.74 4.29
CA LEU A 145 -0.87 -13.29 4.45
C LEU A 145 -1.76 -12.81 5.60
N GLU A 146 -1.12 -12.32 6.65
CA GLU A 146 -1.76 -11.79 7.86
C GLU A 146 -1.86 -10.27 7.81
N HIS A 147 -0.89 -9.61 7.16
CA HIS A 147 -0.78 -8.16 7.16
C HIS A 147 -0.42 -7.61 5.78
N LEU A 148 -1.24 -6.69 5.28
CA LEU A 148 -1.06 -6.02 4.00
C LEU A 148 -1.13 -4.50 4.20
N ALA A 149 -0.14 -3.76 3.74
CA ALA A 149 -0.14 -2.30 3.74
C ALA A 149 0.25 -1.76 2.36
N LEU A 150 -0.62 -0.93 1.78
CA LEU A 150 -0.48 -0.36 0.45
C LEU A 150 -0.81 1.13 0.47
N THR A 151 -0.48 1.83 -0.61
CA THR A 151 -0.80 3.25 -0.79
C THR A 151 -1.79 3.39 -1.95
N SER A 152 -2.79 4.26 -1.84
CA SER A 152 -3.74 4.49 -2.93
C SER A 152 -3.73 5.94 -3.37
N LYS A 153 -3.85 6.15 -4.68
CA LYS A 153 -4.00 7.50 -5.24
C LYS A 153 -5.40 8.08 -5.02
N TYR A 154 -6.40 7.24 -4.83
CA TYR A 154 -7.77 7.68 -4.53
C TYR A 154 -7.94 8.17 -3.09
N LEU A 155 -6.90 8.03 -2.27
CA LEU A 155 -6.83 8.57 -0.92
C LEU A 155 -6.12 9.94 -0.88
N GLN A 156 -5.74 10.49 -2.04
CA GLN A 156 -5.04 11.76 -2.16
C GLN A 156 -5.96 12.98 -2.10
N GLY A 157 -5.51 13.99 -1.34
CA GLY A 157 -6.20 15.28 -1.22
C GLY A 157 -7.52 15.17 -0.44
N ARG A 158 -8.43 16.13 -0.67
CA ARG A 158 -9.77 16.06 -0.08
C ARG A 158 -10.52 14.85 -0.61
N ILE A 159 -10.57 13.79 0.19
CA ILE A 159 -11.22 12.53 -0.15
C ILE A 159 -12.71 12.80 -0.42
N CYS A 160 -13.09 12.82 -1.69
CA CYS A 160 -14.49 12.81 -2.06
C CYS A 160 -15.01 11.39 -1.91
N CYS A 161 -15.62 11.10 -0.77
CA CYS A 161 -16.17 9.77 -0.49
C CYS A 161 -17.35 9.38 -1.40
N ARG A 162 -17.85 10.32 -2.20
CA ARG A 162 -18.85 10.10 -3.25
C ARG A 162 -18.22 9.75 -4.61
N ALA A 163 -16.89 9.88 -4.73
CA ALA A 163 -16.17 9.50 -5.93
C ALA A 163 -16.33 7.99 -6.16
N PRO A 164 -16.81 7.55 -7.33
CA PRO A 164 -16.95 6.14 -7.67
C PRO A 164 -15.65 5.35 -7.48
N GLU A 165 -14.50 5.98 -7.73
CA GLU A 165 -13.18 5.38 -7.63
C GLU A 165 -12.81 5.02 -6.20
N PHE A 166 -13.12 5.91 -5.25
CA PHE A 166 -12.92 5.64 -3.83
C PHE A 166 -13.79 4.45 -3.40
N VAL A 167 -15.08 4.49 -3.70
CA VAL A 167 -16.00 3.39 -3.34
C VAL A 167 -15.55 2.07 -3.97
N ASN A 168 -15.14 2.09 -5.24
CA ASN A 168 -14.65 0.92 -5.95
C ASN A 168 -13.38 0.36 -5.31
N LEU A 169 -12.44 1.22 -4.89
CA LEU A 169 -11.25 0.80 -4.15
C LEU A 169 -11.62 0.09 -2.85
N ILE A 170 -12.49 0.69 -2.02
CA ILE A 170 -12.89 0.12 -0.73
C ILE A 170 -13.51 -1.26 -0.92
N VAL A 171 -14.45 -1.37 -1.87
CA VAL A 171 -15.17 -2.62 -2.16
C VAL A 171 -14.20 -3.66 -2.70
N THR A 172 -13.39 -3.33 -3.70
CA THR A 172 -12.45 -4.27 -4.33
C THR A 172 -11.43 -4.75 -3.29
N ALA A 173 -10.82 -3.85 -2.53
CA ALA A 173 -9.83 -4.22 -1.53
C ALA A 173 -10.42 -5.11 -0.42
N GLY A 174 -11.62 -4.76 0.07
CA GLY A 174 -12.33 -5.56 1.07
C GLY A 174 -12.75 -6.94 0.57
N CYS A 175 -13.23 -7.03 -0.67
CA CYS A 175 -13.60 -8.29 -1.33
C CYS A 175 -12.38 -9.17 -1.57
N THR A 176 -11.30 -8.63 -2.12
CA THR A 176 -10.03 -9.37 -2.31
C THR A 176 -9.49 -9.88 -0.98
N ALA A 177 -9.44 -9.03 0.04
CA ALA A 177 -9.01 -9.46 1.37
C ALA A 177 -9.90 -10.59 1.95
N PHE A 178 -11.22 -10.48 1.80
CA PHE A 178 -12.14 -11.50 2.31
C PHE A 178 -12.08 -12.82 1.54
N LEU A 179 -11.97 -12.77 0.21
CA LEU A 179 -12.02 -13.97 -0.63
C LEU A 179 -10.66 -14.66 -0.74
N SER A 180 -9.56 -13.90 -0.79
CA SER A 180 -8.23 -14.39 -1.12
C SER A 180 -7.27 -14.51 0.05
N MET A 181 -7.55 -13.84 1.18
CA MET A 181 -6.59 -13.71 2.27
C MET A 181 -7.22 -14.26 3.56
N PRO A 182 -7.34 -15.60 3.69
CA PRO A 182 -8.09 -16.22 4.78
C PRO A 182 -7.58 -15.85 6.18
N LYS A 183 -6.26 -15.63 6.31
CA LYS A 183 -5.59 -15.29 7.56
C LYS A 183 -5.39 -13.78 7.77
N LEU A 184 -5.89 -12.94 6.86
CA LEU A 184 -5.65 -11.50 6.94
C LEU A 184 -6.23 -10.93 8.22
N ARG A 185 -5.36 -10.36 9.05
CA ARG A 185 -5.70 -9.66 10.29
C ARG A 185 -5.78 -8.16 10.07
N THR A 186 -5.02 -7.63 9.11
CA THR A 186 -4.93 -6.20 8.88
C THR A 186 -4.66 -5.89 7.41
N LEU A 187 -5.57 -5.13 6.80
CA LEU A 187 -5.33 -4.43 5.53
C LEU A 187 -5.28 -2.94 5.80
N ILE A 188 -4.17 -2.31 5.44
CA ILE A 188 -3.93 -0.89 5.60
C ILE A 188 -3.83 -0.23 4.21
N LEU A 189 -4.66 0.79 3.96
CA LEU A 189 -4.52 1.69 2.82
C LEU A 189 -4.10 3.08 3.30
N TRP A 190 -3.00 3.58 2.76
CA TRP A 190 -2.43 4.90 3.05
C TRP A 190 -2.71 5.91 1.94
N ASP A 191 -2.83 7.18 2.32
CA ASP A 191 -2.73 8.30 1.39
C ASP A 191 -1.37 8.31 0.67
N GLY A 192 -1.40 8.48 -0.65
CA GLY A 192 -0.24 8.66 -1.49
C GLY A 192 0.42 10.04 -1.42
N ASN A 193 -0.27 11.09 -0.97
CA ASN A 193 0.25 12.46 -1.12
C ASN A 193 1.04 13.00 0.08
N MET A 194 1.28 12.20 1.14
CA MET A 194 2.06 12.57 2.35
C MET A 194 1.65 13.86 3.08
N SER A 195 0.67 14.60 2.56
CA SER A 195 0.23 15.91 3.03
C SER A 195 -0.97 15.78 3.97
N GLU A 196 -1.82 14.78 3.75
CA GLU A 196 -2.95 14.45 4.62
C GLU A 196 -2.90 12.95 4.97
N GLY A 197 -2.51 12.64 6.20
CA GLY A 197 -2.42 11.24 6.63
C GLY A 197 -3.81 10.63 6.76
N PHE A 198 -4.26 9.90 5.74
CA PHE A 198 -5.41 9.02 5.83
C PHE A 198 -4.94 7.56 5.88
N LEU A 199 -5.39 6.89 6.93
CA LEU A 199 -5.14 5.49 7.21
C LEU A 199 -6.49 4.80 7.29
N MET A 200 -6.76 3.87 6.39
CA MET A 200 -7.89 2.97 6.55
C MET A 200 -7.39 1.59 6.90
N ARG A 201 -7.97 0.99 7.94
CA ARG A 201 -7.60 -0.33 8.43
C ARG A 201 -8.81 -1.25 8.45
N PHE A 202 -8.74 -2.33 7.67
CA PHE A 202 -9.64 -3.47 7.84
C PHE A 202 -9.01 -4.45 8.81
N PHE A 203 -9.83 -5.04 9.67
CA PHE A 203 -9.43 -6.12 10.54
C PHE A 203 -10.46 -7.22 10.46
N TYR A 204 -10.01 -8.45 10.65
CA TYR A 204 -10.90 -9.61 10.69
C TYR A 204 -10.77 -10.26 12.05
N THR A 205 -11.90 -10.40 12.76
CA THR A 205 -11.95 -11.15 14.02
C THR A 205 -11.67 -12.64 13.75
N THR A 206 -11.46 -13.45 14.80
CA THR A 206 -11.40 -14.92 14.72
C THR A 206 -12.58 -15.54 13.95
N ASN A 207 -13.75 -14.90 13.94
CA ASN A 207 -14.94 -15.32 13.19
C ASN A 207 -15.00 -14.73 11.75
N ARG A 208 -13.88 -14.27 11.19
CA ARG A 208 -13.76 -13.57 9.89
C ARG A 208 -14.75 -12.42 9.68
N ARG A 209 -15.15 -11.73 10.75
CA ARG A 209 -15.99 -10.54 10.62
C ARG A 209 -15.15 -9.34 10.21
N PRO A 210 -15.46 -8.71 9.06
CA PRO A 210 -14.76 -7.51 8.65
C PRO A 210 -15.18 -6.35 9.56
N ALA A 211 -14.19 -5.74 10.23
CA ALA A 211 -14.32 -4.46 10.88
C ALA A 211 -13.49 -3.44 10.11
N ILE A 212 -13.96 -2.19 10.06
CA ILE A 212 -13.22 -1.09 9.44
C ILE A 212 -13.01 0.00 10.49
N SER A 213 -11.75 0.41 10.65
CA SER A 213 -11.41 1.66 11.30
C SER A 213 -10.70 2.57 10.32
N TRP A 214 -10.66 3.84 10.65
CA TRP A 214 -9.92 4.82 9.90
C TRP A 214 -9.32 5.84 10.85
N ARG A 215 -8.23 6.46 10.41
CA ARG A 215 -7.64 7.65 11.03
C ARG A 215 -7.37 8.64 9.94
N SER A 216 -7.61 9.91 10.21
CA SER A 216 -7.26 10.98 9.29
C SER A 216 -6.61 12.14 10.02
N THR A 217 -5.84 12.95 9.30
CA THR A 217 -5.56 14.33 9.70
C THR A 217 -6.86 15.16 9.67
N TRP A 218 -6.85 16.30 10.37
CA TRP A 218 -8.07 16.98 10.82
C TRP A 218 -9.05 17.37 9.70
N HIS A 219 -8.54 17.68 8.50
CA HIS A 219 -9.36 18.15 7.38
C HIS A 219 -10.27 17.08 6.77
N ALA A 220 -9.90 15.81 6.82
CA ALA A 220 -10.71 14.74 6.23
C ALA A 220 -11.76 14.17 7.20
N LYS A 221 -11.69 14.49 8.51
CA LYS A 221 -12.55 13.88 9.52
C LYS A 221 -14.04 14.17 9.28
N GLY A 222 -14.37 15.40 8.92
CA GLY A 222 -15.75 15.83 8.65
C GLY A 222 -16.36 15.10 7.45
N ASP A 223 -15.61 14.98 6.36
CA ASP A 223 -16.08 14.40 5.10
C ASP A 223 -16.18 12.86 5.18
N LEU A 224 -15.28 12.22 5.92
CA LEU A 224 -15.20 10.76 6.04
C LEU A 224 -16.21 10.18 7.03
N SER A 225 -16.56 10.92 8.09
CA SER A 225 -17.40 10.40 9.17
C SER A 225 -18.76 9.86 8.69
N PRO A 226 -19.53 10.57 7.85
CA PRO A 226 -20.80 10.06 7.33
C PRO A 226 -20.66 8.79 6.48
N VAL A 227 -19.55 8.66 5.76
CA VAL A 227 -19.30 7.52 4.86
C VAL A 227 -18.91 6.29 5.66
N PHE A 228 -18.06 6.44 6.67
CA PHE A 228 -17.74 5.34 7.56
C PHE A 228 -18.93 4.93 8.43
N ALA A 229 -19.81 5.86 8.81
CA ALA A 229 -21.08 5.50 9.43
C ALA A 229 -21.95 4.64 8.50
N LYS A 230 -22.04 5.00 7.20
CA LYS A 230 -22.76 4.21 6.20
C LYS A 230 -22.10 2.84 5.96
N LEU A 231 -20.78 2.77 5.83
CA LEU A 231 -20.04 1.52 5.66
C LEU A 231 -20.20 0.61 6.89
N ARG A 232 -20.12 1.15 8.10
CA ARG A 232 -20.39 0.38 9.32
C ARG A 232 -21.80 -0.19 9.31
N ARG A 233 -22.81 0.58 8.90
CA ARG A 233 -24.19 0.08 8.80
C ARG A 233 -24.30 -1.07 7.80
N ILE A 234 -23.66 -0.96 6.63
CA ILE A 234 -23.62 -2.03 5.62
C ILE A 234 -22.93 -3.29 6.18
N LEU A 235 -21.88 -3.10 6.95
CA LEU A 235 -21.13 -4.18 7.60
C LEU A 235 -21.77 -4.68 8.90
N GLY A 236 -22.94 -4.13 9.30
CA GLY A 236 -23.67 -4.55 10.49
C GLY A 236 -23.10 -4.06 11.83
N GLY A 237 -22.27 -3.02 11.84
CA GLY A 237 -21.71 -2.43 13.05
C GLY A 237 -22.70 -1.54 13.81
N SER A 238 -22.71 -1.64 15.15
CA SER A 238 -23.47 -0.76 16.05
C SER A 238 -23.04 0.71 15.89
N SER A 239 -24.01 1.62 16.03
CA SER A 239 -23.87 3.06 15.83
C SER A 239 -23.47 3.78 17.12
N ASP A 240 -22.42 3.35 17.81
CA ASP A 240 -21.96 4.09 18.99
C ASP A 240 -20.90 5.14 18.61
N PRO A 241 -21.11 6.45 18.86
CA PRO A 241 -20.20 7.50 18.40
C PRO A 241 -19.03 7.77 19.37
N HIS A 242 -18.91 7.04 20.48
CA HIS A 242 -17.85 7.28 21.44
C HIS A 242 -16.58 6.45 21.18
N ASP A 243 -15.49 7.19 21.26
CA ASP A 243 -14.09 6.84 21.04
C ASP A 243 -13.66 5.46 21.61
N GLY A 244 -12.95 4.71 20.77
CA GLY A 244 -11.86 3.82 21.18
C GLY A 244 -12.02 2.92 22.42
N LYS A 245 -12.88 1.89 22.40
CA LYS A 245 -12.63 0.59 23.07
C LYS A 245 -13.74 -0.44 22.79
N TYR A 246 -13.34 -1.55 22.17
CA TYR A 246 -13.89 -2.93 22.09
C TYR A 246 -15.38 -3.26 21.83
N ASP A 247 -15.53 -4.47 21.28
CA ASP A 247 -16.69 -5.35 21.07
C ASP A 247 -17.75 -5.02 20.00
N LEU A 248 -17.72 -5.84 18.94
CA LEU A 248 -18.62 -5.79 17.78
C LEU A 248 -19.33 -7.13 17.56
N GLN A 249 -20.65 -7.10 17.71
CA GLN A 249 -21.57 -8.20 17.40
C GLN A 249 -21.71 -8.46 15.88
N ILE A 250 -22.24 -9.64 15.56
CA ILE A 250 -22.26 -10.33 14.26
C ILE A 250 -23.28 -9.70 13.30
N VAL A 251 -22.94 -9.54 12.01
CA VAL A 251 -23.90 -9.72 10.92
C VAL A 251 -23.33 -10.62 9.82
N ARG A 252 -24.18 -11.52 9.33
CA ARG A 252 -23.93 -12.54 8.31
C ARG A 252 -24.20 -11.93 6.94
N ILE A 253 -23.19 -11.80 6.08
CA ILE A 253 -23.42 -11.41 4.67
C ILE A 253 -23.61 -12.69 3.86
N SER A 254 -24.83 -12.93 3.40
CA SER A 254 -25.12 -13.93 2.36
C SER A 254 -24.97 -13.25 1.00
N VAL A 255 -23.92 -13.58 0.25
CA VAL A 255 -23.75 -13.09 -1.13
C VAL A 255 -24.42 -14.09 -2.07
N SER A 256 -25.76 -14.10 -2.08
CA SER A 256 -26.54 -14.75 -3.13
C SER A 256 -27.03 -13.67 -4.09
N GLY A 257 -26.38 -13.52 -5.26
CA GLY A 257 -26.95 -12.72 -6.35
C GLY A 257 -26.03 -11.82 -7.19
N TRP A 258 -24.70 -11.95 -7.15
CA TRP A 258 -23.84 -11.13 -8.02
C TRP A 258 -23.62 -11.77 -9.40
N LYS A 259 -24.41 -11.34 -10.40
CA LYS A 259 -24.11 -11.52 -11.83
C LYS A 259 -23.18 -10.39 -12.29
N ARG A 260 -22.10 -10.75 -13.00
CA ARG A 260 -21.07 -9.84 -13.53
C ARG A 260 -21.68 -8.66 -14.32
N PRO A 261 -21.16 -7.42 -14.22
CA PRO A 261 -21.44 -6.39 -15.20
C PRO A 261 -20.35 -6.34 -16.31
N TYR A 262 -20.84 -6.11 -17.53
CA TYR A 262 -20.15 -6.00 -18.81
C TYR A 262 -19.21 -4.78 -18.93
N PRO A 263 -18.34 -4.74 -19.97
CA PRO A 263 -17.38 -3.67 -20.22
C PRO A 263 -17.97 -2.56 -21.11
N GLY A 264 -17.59 -1.31 -20.86
CA GLY A 264 -17.71 -0.22 -21.82
C GLY A 264 -18.36 1.04 -21.28
N CYS A 265 -17.55 2.08 -21.09
CA CYS A 265 -17.84 3.48 -21.48
C CYS A 265 -16.75 4.41 -20.89
N TYR A 266 -15.79 4.79 -21.72
CA TYR A 266 -15.02 6.02 -21.53
C TYR A 266 -15.39 6.98 -22.67
N SER A 267 -16.07 8.08 -22.33
CA SER A 267 -16.17 9.27 -23.16
C SER A 267 -16.12 10.48 -22.22
N SER A 268 -14.99 11.18 -22.27
CA SER A 268 -14.69 12.38 -21.48
C SER A 268 -14.84 13.62 -22.36
N ARG A 269 -15.46 14.69 -21.81
CA ARG A 269 -15.26 16.13 -22.13
C ARG A 269 -16.46 16.92 -21.53
N THR A 270 -16.39 18.10 -20.93
CA THR A 270 -15.35 19.06 -20.48
C THR A 270 -16.11 20.10 -19.63
N LEU A 271 -15.52 20.72 -18.60
CA LEU A 271 -15.62 22.19 -18.41
C LEU A 271 -14.72 22.74 -17.28
N ARG A 272 -13.91 23.72 -17.68
CA ARG A 272 -13.13 24.74 -16.93
C ARG A 272 -14.09 25.63 -16.08
N SER A 273 -13.75 26.45 -15.09
CA SER A 273 -12.53 26.96 -14.40
C SER A 273 -13.04 27.97 -13.34
N ARG A 274 -12.33 28.19 -12.22
CA ARG A 274 -11.76 29.49 -11.79
C ARG A 274 -11.28 29.47 -10.32
N LEU A 275 -10.19 30.20 -10.10
CA LEU A 275 -9.41 30.40 -8.88
C LEU A 275 -9.85 31.65 -8.09
N ASN A 276 -9.46 31.70 -6.80
CA ASN A 276 -8.91 32.82 -6.00
C ASN A 276 -9.07 32.45 -4.50
N GLY A 277 -8.19 32.69 -3.52
CA GLY A 277 -6.84 33.24 -3.41
C GLY A 277 -6.36 33.25 -1.93
N VAL A 278 -5.03 33.19 -1.73
CA VAL A 278 -4.17 33.88 -0.72
C VAL A 278 -4.16 33.54 0.81
N SER A 279 -2.97 33.02 1.22
CA SER A 279 -2.08 33.27 2.39
C SER A 279 -2.19 32.69 3.82
N ARG A 280 -1.04 32.07 4.17
CA ARG A 280 -0.18 32.09 5.39
C ARG A 280 -0.71 31.62 6.76
N ALA A 281 -0.05 30.60 7.31
CA ALA A 281 0.97 30.74 8.37
C ALA A 281 1.75 29.42 8.52
N ALA A 282 3.04 29.54 8.83
CA ALA A 282 3.93 28.42 9.09
C ALA A 282 3.83 28.01 10.56
N GLU A 283 3.59 26.73 10.82
CA GLU A 283 3.88 26.10 12.10
C GLU A 283 4.57 24.75 11.87
N VAL A 284 5.70 24.60 12.56
CA VAL A 284 6.57 23.44 12.57
C VAL A 284 5.87 22.30 13.31
N HIS A 285 5.69 21.13 12.67
CA HIS A 285 4.87 20.04 13.24
C HIS A 285 5.42 18.62 12.92
N PRO A 286 4.98 17.56 13.64
CA PRO A 286 5.81 16.49 14.20
C PRO A 286 5.62 15.21 13.37
N LYS A 287 6.25 15.14 12.20
CA LYS A 287 5.90 14.15 11.16
C LYS A 287 6.50 12.73 11.34
N LEU A 288 7.43 12.51 12.26
CA LEU A 288 8.22 11.26 12.29
C LEU A 288 7.73 10.18 13.28
N ALA A 289 6.81 10.49 14.20
CA ALA A 289 6.42 9.55 15.25
C ALA A 289 5.39 8.47 14.81
N MET A 290 4.69 8.64 13.69
CA MET A 290 3.61 7.74 13.27
C MET A 290 4.10 6.56 12.40
N LEU A 291 5.21 6.73 11.66
CA LEU A 291 5.73 5.72 10.74
C LEU A 291 6.43 4.54 11.44
N SER A 292 6.96 4.74 12.65
CA SER A 292 7.70 3.70 13.39
C SER A 292 6.82 2.74 14.20
N ARG A 293 5.53 3.05 14.41
CA ARG A 293 4.64 2.28 15.30
C ARG A 293 3.72 1.26 14.61
N VAL A 294 3.67 1.24 13.28
CA VAL A 294 2.65 0.46 12.53
C VAL A 294 3.20 -0.87 11.96
N CYS A 295 4.52 -1.01 11.87
CA CYS A 295 5.18 -2.28 11.53
C CYS A 295 5.89 -2.80 12.78
N PRO A 296 5.50 -3.94 13.38
CA PRO A 296 6.34 -4.58 14.38
C PRO A 296 7.67 -4.99 13.71
N GLY A 297 8.78 -4.69 14.38
CA GLY A 297 10.12 -5.10 13.96
C GLY A 297 10.32 -6.60 14.11
#